data_AF-A0A0F9IMI6-F1
#
_entry.id   AF-A0A0F9IMI6-F1
#
_cell.length_a   1.000
_cell.length_b   1.000
_cell.length_c   1.000
_cell.angle_alpha   90.00
_cell.angle_beta   90.00
_cell.angle_gamma   90.00
#
_symmetry.space_group_name_H-M   'P 1'
#
loop_
_entity.id
_entity.type
_entity.pdbx_description
1 polymer ?
#
loop_
_entity_poly.entity_id
_entity_poly.type
_entity_poly.pdbx_seq_one_letter_code
_entity_poly.pdbx_strand_id
1 'polypeptide(L)'
;MKKDSPLIEQAKRLQNHYCSAILLMHVGDFYEAFYKDAEVVSQICNTALIKRDEVPLTGFPSESFDEYLPKLIKAGYKVAVANI
;
A
#
# COMPACT_ATOMS: atom_id res chain seq x y z
N MET A 1 -20.15 -10.36 11.57
CA MET A 1 -18.81 -10.32 10.94
C MET A 1 -18.91 -9.42 9.73
N LYS A 2 -18.30 -8.22 9.75
CA LYS A 2 -18.22 -7.41 8.53
C LYS A 2 -17.31 -8.16 7.56
N LYS A 3 -17.84 -8.49 6.39
CA LYS A 3 -17.08 -9.12 5.31
C LYS A 3 -16.10 -8.08 4.82
N ASP A 4 -14.81 -8.42 4.80
CA ASP A 4 -13.78 -7.54 4.24
C ASP A 4 -14.21 -7.13 2.82
N SER A 5 -13.97 -5.87 2.43
CA SER A 5 -14.20 -5.50 1.03
C SER A 5 -13.33 -6.37 0.10
N PRO A 6 -13.76 -6.69 -1.13
CA PRO A 6 -13.01 -7.57 -2.04
C PRO A 6 -11.54 -7.18 -2.19
N LEU A 7 -11.27 -5.87 -2.18
CA LEU A 7 -9.92 -5.31 -2.21
C LEU A 7 -9.08 -5.67 -0.98
N ILE A 8 -9.67 -5.62 0.22
CA ILE A 8 -9.00 -5.98 1.47
C ILE A 8 -8.71 -7.48 1.52
N GLU A 9 -9.62 -8.33 1.02
CA GLU A 9 -9.36 -9.77 0.89
C GLU A 9 -8.19 -10.06 -0.06
N GLN A 10 -8.13 -9.36 -1.21
CA GLN A 10 -7.02 -9.45 -2.15
C GLN A 10 -5.71 -8.97 -1.53
N ALA A 11 -5.71 -7.85 -0.81
CA ALA A 11 -4.55 -7.33 -0.09
C ALA A 11 -3.99 -8.36 0.90
N LYS A 12 -4.87 -8.95 1.73
CA LYS A 12 -4.50 -10.02 2.68
C LYS A 12 -3.86 -11.21 1.98
N ARG A 13 -4.42 -11.64 0.85
CA ARG A 13 -3.87 -12.77 0.08
C ARG A 13 -2.47 -12.46 -0.46
N LEU A 14 -2.28 -11.27 -1.04
CA LEU A 14 -1.01 -10.89 -1.64
C LEU A 14 0.08 -10.61 -0.60
N GLN A 15 -0.24 -10.04 0.56
CA GLN A 15 0.75 -9.80 1.62
C GLN A 15 1.45 -11.08 2.08
N ASN A 16 0.74 -12.22 2.13
CA ASN A 16 1.35 -13.51 2.48
C ASN A 16 2.44 -13.96 1.49
N HIS A 17 2.39 -13.48 0.24
CA HIS A 17 3.40 -13.79 -0.77
C HIS A 17 4.58 -12.80 -0.76
N TYR A 18 4.39 -11.61 -0.18
CA TYR A 18 5.36 -10.51 -0.22
C TYR A 18 5.77 -10.02 1.19
N CYS A 19 5.91 -10.92 2.16
CA CYS A 19 6.23 -10.58 3.55
C CYS A 19 7.53 -9.77 3.76
N SER A 20 8.42 -9.69 2.76
CA SER A 20 9.68 -8.95 2.83
C SER A 20 9.71 -7.67 1.97
N ALA A 21 8.57 -7.24 1.43
CA ALA A 21 8.46 -6.05 0.59
C ALA A 21 7.20 -5.26 0.95
N ILE A 22 7.26 -3.93 0.76
CA ILE A 22 6.07 -3.09 0.78
C ILE A 22 5.24 -3.44 -0.45
N LEU A 23 4.00 -3.84 -0.24
CA LEU A 23 3.06 -4.11 -1.33
C LEU A 23 2.27 -2.84 -1.66
N LEU A 24 2.52 -2.28 -2.85
CA LEU A 24 1.69 -1.24 -3.47
C LEU A 24 0.68 -1.89 -4.42
N MET A 25 -0.59 -1.71 -4.14
CA MET A 25 -1.68 -2.19 -4.99
C MET A 25 -2.16 -1.04 -5.87
N HIS A 26 -2.12 -1.21 -7.18
CA HIS A 26 -2.63 -0.24 -8.13
C HIS A 26 -4.15 -0.42 -8.25
N VAL A 27 -4.91 0.56 -7.76
CA VAL A 27 -6.37 0.54 -7.68
C VAL A 27 -6.91 1.81 -8.32
N GLY A 28 -7.37 1.71 -9.56
CA GLY A 28 -7.79 2.90 -10.33
C GLY A 28 -6.63 3.87 -10.51
N ASP A 29 -6.80 5.11 -10.05
CA ASP A 29 -5.81 6.18 -10.20
C ASP A 29 -4.85 6.31 -8.99
N PHE A 30 -4.79 5.30 -8.13
CA PHE A 30 -3.99 5.32 -6.90
C PHE A 30 -3.14 4.07 -6.73
N TYR A 31 -1.97 4.25 -6.11
CA TYR A 31 -1.25 3.18 -5.44
C TYR A 31 -1.59 3.19 -3.95
N GLU A 32 -2.13 2.09 -3.45
CA GLU A 32 -2.53 1.93 -2.06
C GLU A 32 -1.67 0.89 -1.35
N ALA A 33 -1.29 1.18 -0.10
CA ALA A 33 -0.67 0.26 0.84
C ALA A 33 -1.60 0.03 2.02
N PHE A 34 -1.54 -1.17 2.59
CA PHE A 34 -2.46 -1.62 3.64
C PHE A 34 -1.69 -2.14 4.86
N TYR A 35 -2.36 -2.18 6.02
CA TYR A 35 -1.79 -2.71 7.27
C TYR A 35 -0.49 -2.00 7.65
N LYS A 36 0.56 -2.75 7.97
CA LYS A 36 1.87 -2.23 8.39
C LYS A 36 2.57 -1.45 7.26
N ASP A 37 2.36 -1.86 6.01
CA ASP A 37 2.91 -1.15 4.86
C ASP A 37 2.33 0.25 4.75
N ALA A 38 1.06 0.43 5.14
CA ALA A 38 0.43 1.74 5.15
C ALA A 38 1.10 2.72 6.12
N GLU A 39 1.48 2.24 7.31
CA GLU A 39 2.20 3.06 8.31
C GLU A 39 3.57 3.49 7.78
N VAL A 40 4.31 2.57 7.17
CA VAL A 40 5.64 2.84 6.60
C VAL A 40 5.56 3.82 5.44
N VAL A 41 4.63 3.58 4.50
CA VAL A 41 4.44 4.46 3.34
C VAL A 41 3.98 5.84 3.78
N SER A 42 3.07 5.94 4.75
CA SER A 42 2.60 7.23 5.28
C SER A 42 3.74 8.05 5.87
N GLN A 43 4.64 7.41 6.62
CA GLN A 43 5.80 8.08 7.21
C GLN A 43 6.82 8.56 6.17
N ILE A 44 7.14 7.74 5.17
CA ILE A 44 8.18 8.04 4.18
C ILE A 44 7.66 9.02 3.11
N CYS A 45 6.43 8.82 2.65
CA CYS A 45 5.82 9.60 1.59
C CYS A 45 5.04 10.81 2.13
N ASN A 46 4.91 10.95 3.45
CA ASN A 46 4.12 12.00 4.10
C ASN A 46 2.66 12.04 3.60
N THR A 47 2.08 10.86 3.36
CA THR A 47 0.69 10.71 2.94
C THR A 47 -0.22 10.50 4.15
N ALA A 48 -1.49 10.87 4.03
CA ALA A 48 -2.45 10.68 5.11
C ALA A 48 -2.70 9.18 5.35
N LEU A 49 -2.51 8.73 6.58
CA LEU A 49 -2.91 7.39 7.03
C LEU A 49 -4.40 7.44 7.44
N ILE A 50 -5.23 6.66 6.77
CA ILE A 50 -6.66 6.54 7.09
C ILE A 50 -7.01 5.10 7.47
N LYS A 51 -8.23 4.88 7.93
CA LYS A 51 -8.76 3.54 8.21
C LYS A 51 -10.02 3.29 7.40
N ARG A 52 -10.10 2.12 6.76
CA ARG A 52 -11.29 1.62 6.05
C ARG A 52 -11.55 0.19 6.49
N ASP A 53 -12.78 -0.10 6.91
CA ASP A 53 -13.15 -1.41 7.46
C ASP A 53 -12.19 -1.91 8.56
N GLU A 54 -11.78 -1.01 9.47
CA GLU A 54 -10.77 -1.26 10.53
C GLU A 54 -9.33 -1.53 10.04
N VAL A 55 -9.08 -1.52 8.73
CA VAL A 55 -7.75 -1.71 8.13
C VAL A 55 -7.10 -0.35 7.89
N PRO A 56 -5.88 -0.11 8.41
CA PRO A 56 -5.14 1.10 8.08
C PRO A 56 -4.67 1.02 6.62
N LEU A 57 -4.83 2.12 5.90
CA LEU A 57 -4.39 2.26 4.52
C LEU A 57 -3.88 3.67 4.25
N THR A 58 -3.00 3.78 3.27
CA THR A 58 -2.56 5.04 2.72
C THR A 58 -2.29 4.86 1.24
N GLY A 59 -2.21 5.95 0.51
CA GLY A 59 -1.87 5.89 -0.91
C GLY A 59 -1.53 7.25 -1.48
N PHE A 60 -1.10 7.22 -2.73
CA PHE A 60 -0.80 8.41 -3.53
C PHE A 60 -1.27 8.20 -4.97
N PRO A 61 -1.52 9.29 -5.72
CA PRO A 61 -1.95 9.20 -7.11
C PRO A 61 -0.93 8.45 -7.97
N SER A 62 -1.39 7.70 -8.97
CA SER A 62 -0.54 6.93 -9.89
C SER A 62 0.44 7.81 -10.66
N GLU A 63 0.06 9.06 -10.94
CA GLU A 63 0.92 10.07 -11.57
C GLU A 63 2.15 10.42 -10.71
N SER A 64 2.04 10.27 -9.39
CA SER A 64 3.15 10.55 -8.45
C SER A 64 4.03 9.34 -8.18
N PHE A 65 3.83 8.22 -8.88
CA PHE A 65 4.59 7.00 -8.66
C PHE A 65 6.11 7.19 -8.81
N ASP A 66 6.53 7.91 -9.84
CA ASP A 66 7.95 8.21 -10.09
C ASP A 66 8.55 9.15 -9.04
N GLU A 67 7.72 9.85 -8.27
CA GLU A 67 8.17 10.67 -7.15
C GLU A 67 8.32 9.84 -5.86
N TYR A 68 7.35 8.97 -5.57
CA TYR A 68 7.27 8.27 -4.29
C TYR A 68 8.04 6.94 -4.27
N LEU A 69 8.06 6.19 -5.37
CA LEU A 69 8.79 4.92 -5.43
C LEU A 69 10.27 5.10 -5.06
N PRO A 70 11.02 6.09 -5.61
CA PRO A 70 12.41 6.29 -5.23
C PRO A 70 12.61 6.60 -3.74
N LYS A 71 11.64 7.24 -3.07
CA LYS A 71 11.73 7.53 -1.62
C LYS A 71 11.70 6.23 -0.81
N LEU A 72 10.80 5.31 -1.15
CA LEU A 72 10.69 4.00 -0.51
C LEU A 72 11.95 3.16 -0.72
N ILE A 73 12.48 3.13 -1.95
CA ILE A 73 13.71 2.40 -2.28
C ILE A 73 14.92 2.99 -1.54
N LYS A 74 15.07 4.32 -1.53
CA LYS A 74 16.16 5.01 -0.80
C LYS A 74 16.09 4.80 0.71
N ALA A 75 14.90 4.62 1.26
CA ALA A 75 14.70 4.26 2.67
C ALA A 75 15.04 2.79 2.98
N GLY A 76 15.48 2.01 1.99
CA GLY A 76 15.95 0.63 2.17
C GLY A 76 14.86 -0.44 2.03
N TYR A 77 13.66 -0.07 1.59
CA TYR A 77 12.57 -1.02 1.40
C TYR A 77 12.59 -1.64 0.02
N LYS A 78 12.32 -2.95 -0.05
CA LYS A 78 11.90 -3.60 -1.30
C LYS A 78 10.44 -3.25 -1.54
N VAL A 79 10.07 -2.94 -2.78
CA VAL A 79 8.69 -2.58 -3.14
C VAL A 79 8.21 -3.57 -4.19
N ALA A 80 7.02 -4.14 -3.95
CA ALA A 80 6.29 -4.97 -4.89
C ALA A 80 5.07 -4.18 -5.38
N VAL A 81 4.79 -4.23 -6.68
CA VAL A 81 3.64 -3.58 -7.29
C VAL A 81 2.72 -4.65 -7.85
N ALA A 82 1.44 -4.61 -7.46
CA ALA A 82 0.42 -5.52 -7.96
C ALA A 82 -0.71 -4.73 -8.64
N ASN A 83 -1.08 -5.15 -9.85
CA ASN A 83 -2.26 -4.64 -10.55
C ASN A 83 -3.48 -5.49 -10.16
N ILE A 84 -4.61 -4.83 -9.90
CA ILE A 84 -5.90 -5.46 -9.57
C ILE A 84 -6.97 -5.11 -10.59
#